data_AF-A0A964L0D9-F1
#
_entry.id   AF-A0A964L0D9-F1
#
_cell.length_a   1.000
_cell.length_b   1.000
_cell.length_c   1.000
_cell.angle_alpha   90.00
_cell.angle_beta   90.00
_cell.angle_gamma   90.00
#
_symmetry.space_group_name_H-M   'P 1'
#
loop_
_entity.id
_entity.type
_entity.pdbx_description
1 polymer ?
#
loop_
_entity_poly.entity_id
_entity_poly.type
_entity_poly.pdbx_seq_one_letter_code
_entity_poly.pdbx_strand_id
1 'polypeptide(L)'
;MSELSTYPLRLPRSIRASLDRVSKRDGVSINQFVSIAVAEKLAMMEAQTYFAERQARADLTAFDALMSRTTGEPPRDDDRILPAQNG
;
A
#
# COMPACT_ATOMS: atom_id res chain seq x y z
N MET A 1 -15.98 -11.10 -19.22
CA MET A 1 -15.69 -9.71 -19.62
C MET A 1 -16.03 -8.83 -18.43
N SER A 2 -15.13 -7.95 -18.01
CA SER A 2 -15.42 -6.99 -16.94
C SER A 2 -16.48 -6.02 -17.45
N GLU A 3 -17.69 -6.05 -16.91
CA GLU A 3 -18.72 -5.09 -17.26
C GLU A 3 -18.35 -3.71 -16.71
N LEU A 4 -18.26 -2.72 -17.59
CA LEU A 4 -18.07 -1.32 -17.22
C LEU A 4 -19.42 -0.71 -16.86
N SER A 5 -19.64 -0.48 -15.57
CA SER A 5 -20.81 0.28 -15.09
C SER A 5 -20.50 1.77 -15.06
N THR A 6 -21.35 2.58 -15.69
CA THR A 6 -21.22 4.05 -15.63
C THR A 6 -21.95 4.57 -14.41
N TYR A 7 -21.21 5.22 -13.51
CA TYR A 7 -21.77 5.85 -12.32
C TYR A 7 -21.66 7.39 -12.38
N PRO A 8 -22.79 8.12 -12.48
CA PRO A 8 -22.74 9.58 -12.49
C PRO A 8 -22.40 10.13 -11.09
N LEU A 9 -21.20 10.69 -10.95
CA LEU A 9 -20.72 11.28 -9.70
C LEU A 9 -20.78 12.80 -9.74
N ARG A 10 -21.39 13.40 -8.70
CA ARG A 10 -21.34 14.85 -8.48
C ARG A 10 -20.27 15.17 -7.44
N LEU A 11 -19.40 16.12 -7.76
CA LEU A 11 -18.31 16.56 -6.88
C LEU A 11 -18.48 18.04 -6.53
N PRO A 12 -18.07 18.47 -5.32
CA PRO A 12 -17.95 19.89 -5.01
C PRO A 12 -17.07 20.60 -6.05
N ARG A 13 -17.41 21.86 -6.38
CA ARG A 13 -16.71 22.63 -7.43
C ARG A 13 -15.20 22.72 -7.20
N SER A 14 -14.78 22.92 -5.96
CA SER A 14 -13.35 23.00 -5.57
C SER A 14 -12.60 21.68 -5.83
N ILE A 15 -13.24 20.55 -5.56
CA ILE A 15 -12.70 19.22 -5.79
C ILE A 15 -12.61 18.95 -7.28
N ARG A 16 -13.66 19.25 -8.04
CA ARG A 16 -13.65 19.11 -9.50
C ARG A 16 -12.53 19.94 -10.14
N ALA A 17 -12.37 21.19 -9.73
CA ALA A 17 -11.30 22.06 -10.24
C ALA A 17 -9.90 21.52 -9.92
N SER A 18 -9.72 20.87 -8.76
CA SER A 18 -8.44 20.25 -8.40
C SER A 18 -8.17 18.98 -9.20
N LEU A 19 -9.18 18.12 -9.37
CA LEU A 19 -9.13 16.97 -10.26
C LEU A 19 -8.75 17.37 -11.69
N ASP A 20 -9.43 18.37 -12.26
CA ASP A 20 -9.13 18.86 -13.61
C ASP A 20 -7.66 19.29 -13.76
N ARG A 21 -7.09 19.97 -12.76
CA ARG A 21 -5.68 20.40 -12.79
C ARG A 21 -4.72 19.21 -12.74
N VAL A 22 -4.98 18.25 -11.84
CA VAL A 22 -4.13 17.06 -11.66
C VAL A 22 -4.20 16.16 -12.88
N SER A 23 -5.41 15.85 -13.36
CA SER A 23 -5.63 15.05 -14.57
C SER A 23 -4.94 15.65 -15.81
N LYS A 24 -4.99 16.97 -15.98
CA LYS A 24 -4.29 17.67 -17.07
C LYS A 24 -2.76 17.57 -16.96
N ARG A 25 -2.23 17.74 -15.75
CA ARG A 25 -0.78 17.63 -15.48
C ARG A 25 -0.27 16.22 -15.78
N ASP A 26 -1.05 15.21 -15.38
CA ASP A 26 -0.64 13.81 -15.47
C ASP A 26 -1.07 13.15 -16.79
N GLY A 27 -1.75 13.89 -17.68
CA GLY A 27 -2.15 13.42 -19.01
C GLY A 27 -3.23 12.33 -19.00
N VAL A 28 -3.96 12.16 -17.90
CA VAL A 28 -4.99 11.13 -17.72
C VAL A 28 -6.40 11.73 -17.75
N SER A 29 -7.38 10.95 -18.18
CA SER A 29 -8.79 11.39 -18.06
C SER A 29 -9.23 11.41 -16.59
N ILE A 30 -10.23 12.23 -16.29
CA ILE A 30 -10.81 12.31 -14.94
C ILE A 30 -11.42 10.98 -14.52
N ASN A 31 -12.08 10.29 -15.45
CA ASN A 31 -12.66 8.97 -15.17
C ASN A 31 -11.57 7.96 -14.80
N GLN A 32 -10.47 7.94 -15.55
CA GLN A 32 -9.33 7.07 -15.25
C GLN A 32 -8.70 7.42 -13.89
N PHE A 33 -8.51 8.71 -13.61
CA PHE A 33 -8.02 9.17 -12.32
C PHE A 33 -8.92 8.68 -11.17
N VAL A 34 -10.24 8.86 -11.30
CA VAL A 34 -11.21 8.41 -10.29
C VAL A 34 -11.19 6.89 -10.13
N SER A 35 -11.14 6.14 -11.24
CA SER A 35 -11.06 4.67 -11.19
C SER A 35 -9.82 4.18 -10.45
N ILE A 36 -8.64 4.78 -10.70
CA ILE A 36 -7.40 4.45 -10.00
C ILE A 36 -7.51 4.81 -8.52
N ALA A 37 -7.98 6.02 -8.19
CA ALA A 37 -8.13 6.46 -6.80
C ALA A 37 -9.10 5.58 -6.01
N VAL A 38 -10.19 5.10 -6.64
CA VAL A 38 -11.12 4.14 -6.03
C VAL A 38 -10.44 2.79 -5.80
N ALA A 39 -9.71 2.27 -6.79
CA ALA A 39 -8.97 1.03 -6.65
C ALA A 39 -7.93 1.10 -5.51
N GLU A 40 -7.17 2.19 -5.43
CA GLU A 40 -6.22 2.46 -4.35
C GLU A 40 -6.92 2.50 -2.99
N LYS A 41 -8.05 3.23 -2.89
CA LYS A 41 -8.79 3.32 -1.64
C LYS A 41 -9.31 1.96 -1.17
N LEU A 42 -9.82 1.14 -2.08
CA LEU A 42 -10.28 -0.21 -1.79
C LEU A 42 -9.13 -1.10 -1.33
N ALA A 43 -8.01 -1.12 -2.07
CA ALA A 43 -6.84 -1.90 -1.71
C ALA A 43 -6.28 -1.52 -0.32
N MET A 44 -6.27 -0.22 0.01
CA MET A 44 -5.88 0.24 1.35
C MET A 44 -6.83 -0.25 2.44
N MET A 45 -8.15 -0.21 2.20
CA MET A 45 -9.15 -0.68 3.17
C MET A 45 -9.08 -2.19 3.38
N GLU A 46 -8.86 -2.95 2.31
CA GLU A 46 -8.65 -4.40 2.39
C GLU A 46 -7.37 -4.73 3.14
N ALA A 47 -6.26 -4.04 2.85
CA ALA A 47 -5.00 -4.21 3.58
C ALA A 47 -5.17 -3.91 5.07
N GLN A 48 -5.85 -2.81 5.43
CA GLN A 48 -6.15 -2.49 6.83
C GLN A 48 -6.94 -3.59 7.53
N THR A 49 -7.96 -4.14 6.86
CA THR A 49 -8.76 -5.25 7.38
C THR A 49 -7.91 -6.49 7.58
N TYR A 50 -7.13 -6.86 6.56
CA TYR A 50 -6.22 -8.01 6.61
C TYR A 50 -5.22 -7.92 7.78
N PHE A 51 -4.58 -6.76 7.97
CA PHE A 51 -3.63 -6.57 9.07
C PHE A 51 -4.30 -6.64 10.44
N ALA A 52 -5.50 -6.06 10.59
CA ALA A 52 -6.25 -6.14 11.83
C ALA A 52 -6.59 -7.59 12.19
N GLU A 53 -7.09 -8.37 11.23
CA GLU A 53 -7.38 -9.80 11.43
C GLU A 53 -6.12 -10.62 11.72
N ARG A 54 -5.01 -10.32 11.02
CA ARG A 54 -3.74 -11.03 11.21
C ARG A 54 -3.13 -10.73 12.59
N GLN A 55 -3.24 -9.49 13.06
CA GLN A 55 -2.78 -9.08 14.39
C GLN A 55 -3.47 -9.90 15.49
N ALA A 56 -4.76 -10.19 15.35
CA ALA A 56 -5.50 -11.01 16.31
C ALA A 56 -4.97 -12.45 16.45
N ARG A 57 -4.20 -12.93 15.47
CA ARG A 57 -3.59 -14.27 15.45
C ARG A 57 -2.08 -14.24 15.75
N ALA A 58 -1.51 -13.07 16.05
CA ALA A 58 -0.09 -12.94 16.28
C ALA A 58 0.31 -13.46 17.66
N ASP A 59 1.34 -14.31 17.70
CA ASP A 59 2.03 -14.69 18.93
C ASP A 59 3.38 -13.96 18.99
N LEU A 60 3.40 -12.85 19.74
CA LEU A 60 4.61 -12.04 19.90
C LEU A 60 5.68 -12.74 20.73
N THR A 61 5.29 -13.63 21.65
CA THR A 61 6.24 -14.44 22.44
C THR A 61 6.93 -15.45 21.52
N ALA A 62 6.11 -16.11 20.69
CA ALA A 62 6.48 -16.85 19.48
C ALA A 62 7.60 -16.18 18.69
N PHE A 63 7.32 -14.95 18.29
CA PHE A 63 8.18 -14.11 17.49
C PHE A 63 9.49 -13.73 18.19
N ASP A 64 9.44 -13.30 19.45
CA ASP A 64 10.64 -12.89 20.21
C ASP A 64 11.59 -14.06 20.46
N ALA A 65 11.05 -15.24 20.78
CA ALA A 65 11.84 -16.47 20.88
C ALA A 65 12.51 -16.82 19.54
N LEU A 66 11.82 -16.60 18.43
CA LEU A 66 12.34 -16.82 17.09
C LEU A 66 13.45 -15.83 16.71
N MET A 67 13.31 -14.55 17.07
CA MET A 67 14.27 -13.49 16.75
C MET A 67 15.52 -13.52 17.63
N SER A 68 15.40 -13.99 18.87
CA SER A 68 16.53 -14.12 19.82
C SER A 68 17.34 -15.40 19.63
N ARG A 69 16.94 -16.28 18.71
CA ARG A 69 17.66 -17.53 18.50
C ARG A 69 19.09 -17.26 18.02
N THR A 70 20.05 -17.95 18.63
CA THR A 70 21.46 -17.92 18.24
C THR A 70 21.82 -19.02 17.24
N THR A 71 20.82 -19.80 16.80
CA THR A 71 20.97 -20.94 15.88
C THR A 71 20.37 -20.59 14.51
N GLY A 72 20.98 -21.09 13.43
CA GLY A 72 20.51 -20.82 12.07
C GLY A 72 21.64 -20.87 11.04
N GLU A 73 21.29 -20.65 9.77
CA GLU A 73 22.26 -20.41 8.71
C GLU A 73 22.78 -18.97 8.82
N PRO A 74 24.09 -18.73 8.67
CA PRO A 74 24.59 -17.36 8.60
C PRO A 74 23.94 -16.60 7.44
N PRO A 75 23.80 -15.26 7.53
CA PRO A 75 23.30 -14.46 6.42
C PRO A 75 24.12 -14.72 5.16
N ARG A 76 23.45 -14.75 4.01
CA ARG A 76 24.13 -14.81 2.72
C ARG A 76 24.98 -13.56 2.54
N ASP A 77 25.94 -13.61 1.62
CA ASP A 77 26.85 -12.49 1.40
C ASP A 77 26.09 -11.20 1.02
N ASP A 78 24.95 -11.29 0.34
CA ASP A 78 24.05 -10.19 -0.02
C ASP A 78 23.13 -9.71 1.12
N ASP A 79 22.96 -10.52 2.18
CA ASP A 79 22.21 -10.16 3.39
C ASP A 79 23.08 -9.48 4.45
N ARG A 80 24.42 -9.45 4.25
CA ARG A 80 25.34 -8.83 5.21
C ARG A 80 25.21 -7.32 5.18
N ILE A 81 24.77 -6.75 6.30
CA ILE A 81 24.88 -5.32 6.54
C ILE A 81 26.36 -4.99 6.73
N LEU A 82 26.95 -4.31 5.75
CA LEU A 82 28.32 -3.81 5.86
C LEU A 82 28.39 -2.83 7.04
N PRO A 83 29.47 -2.87 7.85
CA PRO A 83 29.64 -1.92 8.93
C PRO A 83 29.54 -0.49 8.38
N ALA A 84 28.87 0.39 9.12
CA ALA A 84 28.82 1.81 8.80
C ALA A 84 30.26 2.30 8.61
N GLN A 85 30.55 2.84 7.43
CA GLN A 85 31.86 3.43 7.15
C GLN A 85 31.94 4.76 7.89
N ASN A 86 32.24 4.68 9.19
CA ASN A 86 32.54 5.84 10.00
C ASN A 86 33.96 6.29 9.65
N GLY A 87 34.06 7.40 8.92
CA GLY A 87 35.31 8.16 8.74
C GLY A 87 35.58 9.06 9.94
#